data_AF-A0A2S8GEN9-F1
#
_entry.id   AF-A0A2S8GEN9-F1
#
_cell.length_a   1.000
_cell.length_b   1.000
_cell.length_c   1.000
_cell.angle_alpha   90.00
_cell.angle_beta   90.00
_cell.angle_gamma   90.00
#
_symmetry.space_group_name_H-M   'P 1'
#
loop_
_entity.id
_entity.type
_entity.pdbx_description
1 polymer ?
#
loop_
_entity_poly.entity_id
_entity_poly.type
_entity_poly.pdbx_seq_one_letter_code
_entity_poly.pdbx_strand_id
1 'polypeptide(L)' 'MPKALTITGMAISILIFLVFALDLAIGVPFQGISATMDIAFVIGSAILAFLAFTTFRELK' A
#
# COMPACT_ATOMS: atom_id res chain seq x y z
N MET A 1 -20.58 -1.42 10.13
CA MET A 1 -19.57 -2.20 9.36
C MET A 1 -18.24 -1.47 9.05
N PRO A 2 -17.85 -0.35 9.70
CA PRO A 2 -16.65 0.39 9.28
C PRO A 2 -15.32 -0.35 9.51
N LYS A 3 -15.25 -1.25 10.49
CA LYS A 3 -14.05 -2.07 10.75
C LYS A 3 -13.66 -2.99 9.59
N ALA A 4 -14.64 -3.54 8.85
CA ALA A 4 -14.35 -4.41 7.72
C ALA A 4 -13.70 -3.64 6.56
N LEU A 5 -14.16 -2.40 6.34
CA LEU A 5 -13.62 -1.50 5.31
C LEU A 5 -12.18 -1.09 5.62
N THR A 6 -11.85 -0.78 6.87
CA THR A 6 -10.47 -0.43 7.26
C THR A 6 -9.52 -1.62 7.15
N ILE A 7 -9.95 -2.82 7.56
CA ILE A 7 -9.14 -4.05 7.38
C ILE A 7 -8.90 -4.32 5.89
N THR A 8 -9.94 -4.23 5.06
CA THR A 8 -9.83 -4.49 3.62
C THR A 8 -8.91 -3.47 2.95
N GLY A 9 -9.07 -2.18 3.25
CA GLY A 9 -8.20 -1.12 2.74
C GLY A 9 -6.73 -1.30 3.14
N MET A 10 -6.49 -1.68 4.40
CA MET A 10 -5.15 -1.98 4.91
C MET A 10 -4.53 -3.21 4.25
N ALA A 11 -5.30 -4.28 4.01
CA ALA A 11 -4.82 -5.46 3.33
C ALA A 11 -4.41 -5.14 1.88
N ILE A 12 -5.26 -4.41 1.15
CA ILE A 12 -4.98 -4.01 -0.24
C ILE A 12 -3.76 -3.08 -0.30
N SER A 13 -3.64 -2.11 0.62
CA SER A 13 -2.51 -1.18 0.60
C SER A 13 -1.18 -1.89 0.88
N ILE A 14 -1.15 -2.87 1.78
CA ILE A 14 0.05 -3.68 2.04
C ILE A 14 0.44 -4.48 0.79
N LEU A 15 -0.52 -5.09 0.10
CA LEU A 15 -0.24 -5.83 -1.14
C LEU A 15 0.32 -4.90 -2.23
N ILE A 16 -0.26 -3.72 -2.41
CA ILE A 16 0.22 -2.71 -3.35
C ILE A 16 1.65 -2.28 -2.98
N PHE A 17 1.90 -2.00 -1.69
CA PHE A 17 3.24 -1.65 -1.21
C PHE A 17 4.26 -2.72 -1.58
N LEU A 18 3.96 -3.99 -1.32
CA LEU A 18 4.87 -5.09 -1.62
C LEU A 18 5.16 -5.22 -3.11
N VAL A 19 4.15 -5.10 -3.97
CA VAL A 19 4.33 -5.21 -5.43
C VAL A 19 5.21 -4.09 -5.97
N PHE A 20 4.94 -2.83 -5.61
CA PHE A 20 5.72 -1.70 -6.12
C PHE A 20 7.08 -1.55 -5.43
N ALA A 21 7.22 -1.97 -4.17
CA ALA A 21 8.52 -2.04 -3.53
C ALA A 21 9.40 -3.12 -4.18
N LEU A 22 8.80 -4.26 -4.59
CA LEU A 22 9.50 -5.30 -5.33
C LEU A 22 9.90 -4.80 -6.73
N ASP A 23 9.01 -4.09 -7.42
CA ASP A 23 9.32 -3.54 -8.74
C ASP A 23 10.45 -2.50 -8.66
N LEU A 24 10.41 -1.63 -7.64
CA LEU A 24 11.48 -0.66 -7.40
C LEU A 24 12.82 -1.32 -7.03
N ALA A 25 12.79 -2.44 -6.29
CA ALA A 25 14.00 -3.09 -5.80
C ALA A 25 14.67 -4.01 -6.83
N ILE A 26 13.87 -4.77 -7.60
CA ILE A 26 14.37 -5.81 -8.51
C ILE A 26 13.71 -5.80 -9.91
N GLY A 27 12.79 -4.88 -10.20
CA GLY A 27 12.12 -4.76 -11.50
C GLY A 27 11.09 -5.86 -11.78
N VAL A 28 10.51 -6.48 -10.75
CA VAL A 28 9.44 -7.47 -10.90
C VAL A 28 8.21 -6.98 -10.16
N PRO A 29 7.00 -6.99 -10.75
CA PRO A 29 6.59 -7.63 -12.01
C PRO A 29 6.54 -6.72 -13.25
N PHE A 30 6.79 -5.43 -13.13
CA PHE A 30 6.58 -4.44 -14.20
C PHE A 30 7.86 -4.03 -14.92
N GLN A 31 8.99 -4.71 -14.68
CA GLN A 31 10.26 -4.47 -15.37
C GLN A 31 10.84 -3.07 -15.12
N GLY A 32 10.42 -2.38 -14.05
CA GLY A 32 10.91 -1.04 -13.72
C GLY A 32 10.62 -0.01 -14.82
N ILE A 33 9.50 -0.14 -15.53
CA ILE A 33 9.11 0.76 -16.64
C ILE A 33 9.10 2.23 -16.19
N SER A 34 8.73 2.51 -14.95
CA SER A 34 8.72 3.88 -14.42
C SER A 34 9.05 3.90 -12.92
N ALA A 35 10.31 4.18 -12.60
CA ALA A 35 10.73 4.34 -11.20
C ALA A 35 9.94 5.45 -10.45
N THR A 36 9.49 6.49 -11.16
CA THR A 36 8.63 7.53 -10.57
C THR A 36 7.27 6.97 -10.15
N MET A 37 6.68 6.08 -10.94
CA MET A 37 5.44 5.38 -10.60
C MET A 37 5.66 4.52 -9.36
N ASP A 38 6.72 3.72 -9.34
CA ASP A 38 6.98 2.79 -8.23
C ASP A 38 7.17 3.54 -6.91
N ILE A 39 7.96 4.62 -6.92
CA ILE A 39 8.16 5.47 -5.74
C ILE A 39 6.84 6.09 -5.27
N ALA A 40 6.03 6.61 -6.20
CA ALA A 40 4.75 7.21 -5.85
C ALA A 40 3.79 6.20 -5.22
N PHE A 41 3.72 4.98 -5.76
CA PHE A 41 2.88 3.91 -5.23
C PHE A 41 3.40 3.35 -3.90
N VAL A 42 4.71 3.21 -3.72
CA VAL A 42 5.32 2.81 -2.45
C VAL A 42 4.98 3.82 -1.35
N ILE A 43 5.17 5.11 -1.61
CA ILE A 43 4.85 6.16 -0.63
C ILE A 43 3.35 6.22 -0.37
N GLY A 44 2.52 6.25 -1.41
CA GLY A 44 1.07 6.37 -1.28
C GLY A 44 0.44 5.18 -0.55
N SER A 45 0.90 3.95 -0.84
CA SER A 45 0.42 2.75 -0.16
C SER A 45 0.84 2.67 1.31
N ALA A 46 2.05 3.14 1.65
CA ALA A 46 2.49 3.24 3.04
C ALA A 46 1.64 4.23 3.84
N ILE A 47 1.36 5.41 3.27
CA ILE A 47 0.47 6.41 3.89
C ILE A 47 -0.93 5.82 4.08
N LEU A 48 -1.48 5.16 3.05
CA LEU A 48 -2.81 4.56 3.12
C LEU A 48 -2.89 3.44 4.18
N ALA A 49 -1.87 2.58 4.28
CA ALA A 49 -1.78 1.57 5.33
C ALA A 49 -1.76 2.20 6.72
N PHE A 50 -0.97 3.27 6.91
CA PHE A 50 -0.91 4.00 8.17
C PHE A 50 -2.26 4.61 8.55
N LEU A 51 -2.93 5.29 7.62
CA LEU A 51 -4.25 5.88 7.85
C LEU A 51 -5.32 4.81 8.13
N ALA A 52 -5.33 3.72 7.38
CA ALA A 52 -6.26 2.62 7.61
C ALA A 52 -6.05 1.99 9.00
N PHE A 53 -4.80 1.85 9.44
CA PHE A 53 -4.44 1.36 10.76
C PHE A 53 -4.87 2.32 11.88
N THR A 54 -4.63 3.62 11.74
CA THR A 54 -5.06 4.61 12.75
C THR A 54 -6.58 4.64 12.88
N THR A 55 -7.31 4.70 11.76
CA THR A 55 -8.78 4.63 11.77
C THR A 55 -9.29 3.31 12.35
N PHE A 56 -8.66 2.17 12.05
CA PHE A 56 -9.04 0.89 12.66
C PHE A 56 -8.90 0.89 14.18
N ARG A 57 -7.86 1.54 14.72
CA ARG A 57 -7.65 1.66 16.18
C ARG A 57 -8.64 2.61 16.85
N GLU A 58 -9.08 3.65 16.15
CA GLU A 58 -10.08 4.61 16.65
C GLU A 58 -11.48 4.02 16.70
N LEU A 59 -11.79 3.11 15.78
CA LEU A 59 -13.03 2.35 15.76
C LEU A 59 -13.06 1.35 16.94
N LYS A 60 -13.52 1.79 18.12
CA LYS A 60 -13.85 0.89 19.25
C LYS A 60 -15.02 -0.04 18.93
#